data_AF-A0A946BER1-F1
#
_entry.id   AF-A0A946BER1-F1
#
_cell.length_a   1.000
_cell.length_b   1.000
_cell.length_c   1.000
_cell.angle_alpha   90.00
_cell.angle_beta   90.00
_cell.angle_gamma   90.00
#
_symmetry.space_group_name_H-M   'P 1'
#
loop_
_entity.id
_entity.type
_entity.pdbx_description
1 polymer ?
#
loop_
_entity_poly.entity_id
_entity_poly.type
_entity_poly.pdbx_seq_one_letter_code
_entity_poly.pdbx_strand_id
1 'polypeptide(L)'
;MKRLFKWLLIIGGAFLVLIIAAVIIIPQFVDINKYKPVIEQKVAEATGRSFTLGDEMDLSVFPWVGVKLTDLHLGNPDGYKQKDMVSVQNFEVRLKVMPLLSKKIEIKTFVLDGPVIYLEKLKSGKANWEGLGKTRSKKTDKKIKEPSSTKGLPIEGLEVGKFSITNGQMIYVDQGANVKKQISDLNLTLDNISLENPVGISFAAMIDGKPVSLEGTAGPIGKEPGKGIVAIDFVLKVLEELEIKLKGNIIDALAGQNFDLELAISSFSPRKLFAALNQSFPVQTKDPKALSALSLKTSLKGNPTSLSLSKGEVKLDDSTILFSAMAKEFLKPNLKFDLKLDEIDLDRYLPEAPAKAETPKASPKVAGNKSSKK
;
A
#
# COMPACT_ATOMS: atom_id res chain seq x y z
N MET A 1 -40.93 -42.35 18.31
CA MET A 1 -40.47 -41.12 17.62
C MET A 1 -41.08 -39.83 18.16
N LYS A 2 -42.41 -39.65 18.24
CA LYS A 2 -43.04 -38.37 18.67
C LYS A 2 -42.61 -37.85 20.06
N ARG A 3 -42.39 -38.74 21.05
CA ARG A 3 -41.95 -38.35 22.41
C ARG A 3 -40.48 -37.92 22.46
N LEU A 4 -39.60 -38.62 21.77
CA LEU A 4 -38.18 -38.25 21.64
C LEU A 4 -38.01 -36.91 20.94
N PHE A 5 -38.79 -36.66 19.87
CA PHE A 5 -38.81 -35.38 19.18
C PHE A 5 -39.31 -34.22 20.08
N LYS A 6 -40.33 -34.48 20.90
CA LYS A 6 -40.84 -33.49 21.88
C LYS A 6 -39.80 -33.15 22.95
N TRP A 7 -39.06 -34.14 23.48
CA TRP A 7 -37.98 -33.89 24.45
C TRP A 7 -36.78 -33.19 23.82
N LEU A 8 -36.40 -33.55 22.58
CA LEU A 8 -35.37 -32.83 21.81
C LEU A 8 -35.74 -31.36 21.59
N LEU A 9 -37.00 -31.06 21.28
CA LEU A 9 -37.48 -29.68 21.13
C LEU A 9 -37.50 -28.92 22.45
N ILE A 10 -37.88 -29.56 23.56
CA ILE A 10 -37.89 -28.94 24.88
C ILE A 10 -36.47 -28.66 25.36
N ILE A 11 -35.55 -29.62 25.20
CA ILE A 11 -34.14 -29.47 25.58
C ILE A 11 -33.46 -28.42 24.69
N GLY A 12 -33.70 -28.46 23.38
CA GLY A 12 -33.20 -27.46 22.43
C GLY A 12 -33.75 -26.06 22.72
N GLY A 13 -35.04 -25.94 23.04
CA GLY A 13 -35.67 -24.67 23.42
C GLY A 13 -35.14 -24.13 24.75
N ALA A 14 -35.01 -24.97 25.78
CA ALA A 14 -34.44 -24.56 27.08
C ALA A 14 -32.97 -24.14 26.95
N PHE A 15 -32.20 -24.84 26.12
CA PHE A 15 -30.80 -24.48 25.82
C PHE A 15 -30.72 -23.14 25.07
N LEU A 16 -31.60 -22.90 24.10
CA LEU A 16 -31.68 -21.62 23.38
C LEU A 16 -32.03 -20.46 24.32
N VAL A 17 -32.99 -20.65 25.22
CA VAL A 17 -33.35 -19.65 26.23
C VAL A 17 -32.18 -19.35 27.17
N LEU A 18 -31.43 -20.37 27.60
CA LEU A 18 -30.21 -20.18 28.40
C LEU A 18 -29.13 -19.40 27.63
N ILE A 19 -28.95 -19.65 26.34
CA ILE A 19 -28.02 -18.89 25.49
C ILE A 19 -28.47 -17.43 25.40
N ILE A 20 -29.75 -17.17 25.13
CA ILE A 20 -30.31 -15.81 25.06
C ILE A 20 -30.14 -15.09 26.41
N ALA A 21 -30.45 -15.77 27.52
CA ALA A 21 -30.25 -15.21 28.86
C ALA A 21 -28.77 -14.90 29.13
N ALA A 22 -27.85 -15.79 28.79
CA ALA A 22 -26.41 -15.55 28.94
C ALA A 22 -25.94 -14.36 28.09
N VAL A 23 -26.41 -14.22 26.85
CA VAL A 23 -26.11 -13.08 25.96
C VAL A 23 -26.60 -11.75 26.55
N ILE A 24 -27.76 -11.74 27.21
CA ILE A 24 -28.29 -10.54 27.89
C ILE A 24 -27.50 -10.22 29.16
N ILE A 25 -27.08 -11.25 29.90
CA ILE A 25 -26.45 -11.11 31.22
C ILE A 25 -24.96 -10.74 31.11
N ILE A 26 -24.18 -11.35 30.21
CA ILE A 26 -22.71 -11.16 30.13
C ILE A 26 -22.29 -9.67 30.05
N PRO A 27 -22.90 -8.81 29.20
CA PRO A 27 -22.55 -7.39 29.15
C PRO A 27 -22.78 -6.65 30.47
N GLN A 28 -23.69 -7.13 31.33
CA GLN A 28 -23.97 -6.51 32.63
C GLN A 28 -22.90 -6.83 33.69
N PHE A 29 -22.13 -7.91 33.51
CA PHE A 29 -21.10 -8.34 34.46
C PHE A 29 -19.69 -7.89 34.07
N VAL A 30 -19.49 -7.42 32.84
CA VAL A 30 -18.17 -7.01 32.30
C VAL A 30 -18.18 -5.52 31.98
N ASP A 31 -17.68 -4.71 32.92
CA ASP A 31 -17.45 -3.29 32.69
C ASP A 31 -16.07 -3.08 32.04
N ILE A 32 -16.09 -3.02 30.71
CA ILE A 32 -14.86 -2.83 29.93
C ILE A 32 -14.22 -1.46 30.16
N ASN A 33 -14.98 -0.49 30.68
CA ASN A 33 -14.51 0.87 30.95
C ASN A 33 -13.43 0.94 32.02
N LYS A 34 -13.39 -0.05 32.93
CA LYS A 34 -12.34 -0.17 33.94
C LYS A 34 -10.95 -0.43 33.36
N TYR A 35 -10.87 -0.94 32.12
CA TYR A 35 -9.59 -1.24 31.46
C TYR A 35 -9.00 -0.05 30.70
N LYS A 36 -9.76 1.05 30.54
CA LYS A 36 -9.29 2.28 29.86
C LYS A 36 -7.92 2.75 30.34
N PRO A 37 -7.69 3.01 31.65
CA PRO A 37 -6.41 3.55 32.10
C PRO A 37 -5.24 2.59 31.85
N VAL A 38 -5.51 1.28 31.90
CA VAL A 38 -4.51 0.24 31.64
C VAL A 38 -4.11 0.23 30.17
N ILE A 39 -5.09 0.30 29.26
CA ILE A 39 -4.84 0.37 27.82
C ILE A 39 -4.06 1.65 27.50
N GLU A 40 -4.51 2.80 28.03
CA GLU A 40 -3.85 4.09 27.81
C GLU A 40 -2.38 4.07 28.27
N GLN A 41 -2.15 3.60 29.49
CA GLN A 41 -0.81 3.46 30.03
C GLN A 41 0.05 2.51 29.18
N LYS A 42 -0.48 1.34 28.79
CA LYS A 42 0.30 0.34 28.03
C LYS A 42 0.66 0.83 26.63
N VAL A 43 -0.25 1.50 25.93
CA VAL A 43 0.02 2.10 24.63
C VAL A 43 1.01 3.26 24.79
N ALA A 44 0.86 4.08 25.81
CA ALA A 44 1.78 5.18 26.07
C ALA A 44 3.21 4.69 26.39
N GLU A 45 3.33 3.67 27.24
CA GLU A 45 4.60 3.01 27.55
C GLU A 45 5.24 2.40 26.29
N ALA A 46 4.46 1.70 25.47
CA ALA A 46 4.95 1.01 24.28
C ALA A 46 5.36 1.98 23.17
N THR A 47 4.61 3.06 22.96
CA THR A 47 4.85 4.03 21.88
C THR A 47 5.78 5.16 22.29
N GLY A 48 5.89 5.43 23.59
CA GLY A 48 6.57 6.60 24.15
C GLY A 48 5.79 7.89 23.98
N ARG A 49 4.46 7.84 23.81
CA ARG A 49 3.60 9.00 23.52
C ARG A 49 2.38 9.05 24.43
N SER A 50 1.75 10.21 24.56
CA SER A 50 0.42 10.26 25.16
C SER A 50 -0.56 9.46 24.29
N PHE A 51 -1.39 8.66 24.93
CA PHE A 51 -2.49 7.98 24.27
C PHE A 51 -3.75 8.14 25.11
N THR A 52 -4.83 8.51 24.45
CA THR A 52 -6.16 8.65 25.08
C THR A 52 -7.19 7.91 24.24
N LEU A 53 -8.25 7.45 24.90
CA LEU A 53 -9.39 6.84 24.25
C LEU A 53 -10.70 7.47 24.76
N GLY A 54 -11.76 7.39 23.97
CA GLY A 54 -13.09 7.90 24.32
C GLY A 54 -13.68 7.25 25.56
N ASP A 55 -14.80 7.78 26.06
CA ASP A 55 -15.52 7.17 27.20
C ASP A 55 -16.43 6.01 26.78
N GLU A 56 -16.64 5.83 25.47
CA GLU A 56 -17.47 4.76 24.92
C GLU A 56 -16.61 3.57 24.48
N MET A 57 -16.66 2.50 25.27
CA MET A 57 -16.18 1.18 24.88
C MET A 57 -17.31 0.17 24.95
N ASP A 58 -17.61 -0.45 23.81
CA ASP A 58 -18.72 -1.38 23.69
C ASP A 58 -18.22 -2.82 23.65
N LEU A 59 -18.89 -3.67 24.42
CA LEU A 59 -18.76 -5.12 24.33
C LEU A 59 -19.96 -5.69 23.57
N SER A 60 -19.70 -6.23 22.38
CA SER A 60 -20.67 -7.01 21.62
C SER A 60 -20.49 -8.50 21.93
N VAL A 61 -21.58 -9.23 22.20
CA VAL A 61 -21.51 -10.66 22.62
C VAL A 61 -22.32 -11.62 21.75
N PHE A 62 -23.05 -11.14 20.72
CA PHE A 62 -23.76 -11.99 19.77
C PHE A 62 -23.96 -11.30 18.41
N PRO A 63 -23.81 -12.00 17.26
CA PRO A 63 -23.41 -13.41 17.11
C PRO A 63 -21.89 -13.65 17.17
N TRP A 64 -21.10 -12.62 17.50
CA TRP A 64 -19.67 -12.69 17.79
C TRP A 64 -19.36 -11.99 19.11
N VAL A 65 -18.20 -12.29 19.69
CA VAL A 65 -17.64 -11.51 20.79
C VAL A 65 -16.74 -10.43 20.19
N GLY A 66 -16.98 -9.15 20.49
CA GLY A 66 -16.19 -8.06 19.96
C GLY A 66 -16.06 -6.89 20.93
N VAL A 67 -14.92 -6.21 20.87
CA VAL A 67 -14.65 -4.99 21.63
C VAL A 67 -14.50 -3.85 20.63
N LYS A 68 -15.29 -2.80 20.81
CA LYS A 68 -15.20 -1.55 20.05
C LYS A 68 -14.66 -0.45 20.96
N LEU A 69 -13.60 0.21 20.52
CA LEU A 69 -13.02 1.41 21.14
C LEU A 69 -13.34 2.61 20.24
N THR A 70 -13.67 3.75 20.84
CA THR A 70 -13.97 4.99 20.12
C THR A 70 -12.96 6.08 20.45
N ASP A 71 -12.81 7.04 19.54
CA ASP A 71 -12.03 8.28 19.75
C ASP A 71 -10.61 8.02 20.28
N LEU A 72 -9.83 7.23 19.53
CA LEU A 72 -8.46 6.88 19.90
C LEU A 72 -7.52 7.98 19.41
N HIS A 73 -6.68 8.52 20.29
CA HIS A 73 -5.71 9.56 19.94
C HIS A 73 -4.32 9.20 20.45
N LEU A 74 -3.34 9.18 19.55
CA LEU A 74 -1.92 9.07 19.85
C LEU A 74 -1.27 10.44 19.60
N GLY A 75 -0.76 11.06 20.66
CA GLY A 75 -0.24 12.42 20.64
C GLY A 75 1.03 12.59 19.79
N ASN A 76 1.26 13.84 19.38
CA ASN A 76 2.55 14.27 18.86
C ASN A 76 3.56 14.56 19.99
N PRO A 77 4.86 14.59 19.69
CA PRO A 77 5.85 15.14 20.61
C PRO A 77 5.65 16.66 20.73
N ASP A 78 6.29 17.29 21.71
CA ASP A 78 6.31 18.74 21.80
C ASP A 78 6.92 19.39 20.55
N GLY A 79 6.36 20.54 20.14
CA GLY A 79 6.89 21.34 19.03
C GLY A 79 6.26 21.09 17.65
N TYR A 80 5.21 20.26 17.56
CA TYR A 80 4.45 20.01 16.32
C TYR A 80 3.10 20.72 16.34
N LYS A 81 2.57 21.05 15.15
CA LYS A 81 1.35 21.88 15.04
C LYS A 81 0.08 21.12 15.39
N GLN A 82 0.00 19.85 14.99
CA GLN A 82 -1.13 19.00 15.31
C GLN A 82 -0.95 18.38 16.68
N LYS A 83 -2.00 18.35 17.49
CA LYS A 83 -1.99 17.71 18.81
C LYS A 83 -1.73 16.21 18.68
N ASP A 84 -2.38 15.58 17.71
CA ASP A 84 -2.34 14.13 17.52
C ASP A 84 -1.53 13.77 16.28
N MET A 85 -0.71 12.73 16.40
CA MET A 85 -0.01 12.10 15.29
C MET A 85 -0.90 11.09 14.58
N VAL A 86 -1.69 10.33 15.36
CA VAL A 86 -2.66 9.36 14.85
C VAL A 86 -3.94 9.53 15.62
N SER A 87 -5.07 9.62 14.92
CA SER A 87 -6.39 9.45 15.52
C SER A 87 -7.17 8.36 14.80
N VAL A 88 -8.09 7.69 15.49
CA VAL A 88 -8.97 6.67 14.91
C VAL A 88 -10.35 6.84 15.50
N GLN A 89 -11.39 6.93 14.65
CA GLN A 89 -12.76 7.13 15.12
C GLN A 89 -13.29 5.87 15.81
N ASN A 90 -13.15 4.72 15.14
CA ASN A 90 -13.55 3.44 15.70
C ASN A 90 -12.47 2.39 15.46
N PHE A 91 -12.14 1.65 16.51
CA PHE A 91 -11.32 0.44 16.43
C PHE A 91 -12.13 -0.73 16.95
N GLU A 92 -12.30 -1.78 16.15
CA GLU A 92 -13.06 -2.96 16.53
C GLU A 92 -12.22 -4.24 16.38
N VAL A 93 -12.23 -5.07 17.42
CA VAL A 93 -11.67 -6.43 17.38
C VAL A 93 -12.79 -7.41 17.62
N ARG A 94 -12.98 -8.36 16.69
CA ARG A 94 -13.95 -9.45 16.80
C ARG A 94 -13.23 -10.77 16.99
N LEU A 95 -13.64 -11.55 17.97
CA LEU A 95 -13.10 -12.87 18.33
C LEU A 95 -14.06 -13.99 17.90
N LYS A 96 -13.52 -15.18 17.61
CA LYS A 96 -14.33 -16.38 17.33
C LYS A 96 -14.95 -16.91 18.64
N VAL A 97 -16.24 -17.24 18.65
CA VAL A 97 -16.95 -17.71 19.85
C VAL A 97 -16.54 -19.13 20.28
N MET A 98 -16.45 -20.08 19.34
CA MET A 98 -16.17 -21.49 19.66
C MET A 98 -14.81 -21.70 20.36
N PRO A 99 -13.69 -21.09 19.90
CA PRO A 99 -12.41 -21.19 20.60
C PRO A 99 -12.44 -20.57 22.00
N LEU A 100 -13.20 -19.49 22.22
CA LEU A 100 -13.31 -18.84 23.53
C LEU A 100 -13.92 -19.75 24.60
N LEU A 101 -14.85 -20.64 24.23
CA LEU A 101 -15.38 -21.67 25.14
C LEU A 101 -14.29 -22.63 25.64
N SER A 102 -13.25 -22.82 24.83
CA SER A 102 -12.05 -23.60 25.16
C SER A 102 -10.91 -22.73 25.70
N LYS A 103 -11.18 -21.48 26.07
CA LYS A 103 -10.20 -20.47 26.53
C LYS A 103 -9.10 -20.14 25.51
N LYS A 104 -9.36 -20.36 24.22
CA LYS A 104 -8.46 -19.99 23.12
C LYS A 104 -8.92 -18.66 22.51
N ILE A 105 -8.01 -17.70 22.40
CA ILE A 105 -8.27 -16.40 21.80
C ILE A 105 -7.89 -16.49 20.32
N GLU A 106 -8.88 -16.41 19.45
CA GLU A 106 -8.68 -16.37 18.00
C GLU A 106 -9.38 -15.15 17.43
N ILE A 107 -8.63 -14.28 16.74
CA ILE A 107 -9.19 -13.06 16.16
C ILE A 107 -9.85 -13.38 14.83
N LYS A 108 -11.14 -13.07 14.73
CA LYS A 108 -11.91 -13.16 13.49
C LYS A 108 -11.69 -11.93 12.60
N THR A 109 -11.74 -10.74 13.17
CA THR A 109 -11.66 -9.49 12.38
C THR A 109 -11.04 -8.35 13.19
N PHE A 110 -10.21 -7.55 12.51
CA PHE A 110 -9.77 -6.23 12.96
C PHE A 110 -10.32 -5.16 12.03
N VAL A 111 -10.91 -4.11 12.59
CA VAL A 111 -11.43 -2.97 11.84
C VAL A 111 -10.87 -1.68 12.41
N LEU A 112 -10.26 -0.85 11.56
CA LEU A 112 -9.91 0.53 11.86
C LEU A 112 -10.74 1.42 10.96
N ASP A 113 -11.64 2.20 11.54
CA ASP A 113 -12.50 3.11 10.80
C ASP A 113 -12.12 4.56 11.07
N GLY A 114 -11.98 5.31 9.99
CA GLY A 114 -11.56 6.71 10.00
C GLY A 114 -10.19 6.97 10.61
N PRO A 115 -9.13 6.15 10.41
CA PRO A 115 -7.81 6.51 10.93
C PRO A 115 -7.25 7.73 10.20
N VAL A 116 -6.75 8.71 10.93
CA VAL A 116 -6.05 9.88 10.40
C VAL A 116 -4.62 9.86 10.90
N ILE A 117 -3.65 9.78 9.99
CA ILE A 117 -2.23 9.81 10.31
C ILE A 117 -1.64 11.13 9.82
N TYR A 118 -1.09 11.92 10.75
CA TYR A 118 -0.40 13.17 10.45
C TYR A 118 1.11 12.97 10.62
N LEU A 119 1.85 12.98 9.52
CA LEU A 119 3.30 12.87 9.47
C LEU A 119 3.89 14.25 9.13
N GLU A 120 4.67 14.82 10.04
CA GLU A 120 5.27 16.14 9.87
C GLU A 120 6.78 16.10 10.10
N LYS A 121 7.54 16.63 9.14
CA LYS A 121 8.95 16.93 9.27
C LYS A 121 9.16 18.43 9.37
N LEU A 122 9.77 18.87 10.46
CA LEU A 122 10.08 20.28 10.72
C LEU A 122 11.22 20.79 9.84
N LYS A 123 11.39 22.12 9.78
CA LYS A 123 12.56 22.73 9.10
C LYS A 123 13.91 22.28 9.66
N SER A 124 13.94 21.82 10.92
CA SER A 124 15.14 21.25 11.55
C SER A 124 15.48 19.84 11.05
N GLY A 125 14.65 19.24 10.20
CA GLY A 125 14.78 17.87 9.73
C GLY A 125 14.19 16.81 10.66
N LYS A 126 13.82 17.19 11.89
CA LYS A 126 13.17 16.28 12.86
C LYS A 126 11.76 15.92 12.41
N ALA A 127 11.47 14.63 12.38
CA ALA A 127 10.16 14.12 12.05
C ALA A 127 9.34 13.69 13.28
N ASN A 128 8.03 13.93 13.23
CA ASN A 128 7.14 13.61 14.34
C ASN A 128 6.93 12.12 14.55
N TRP A 129 7.39 11.22 13.67
CA TRP A 129 7.36 9.77 13.88
C TRP A 129 8.69 9.22 14.44
N GLU A 130 9.71 10.06 14.62
CA GLU A 130 10.95 9.65 15.26
C GLU A 130 10.72 9.28 16.73
N GLY A 131 11.48 8.29 17.22
CA GLY A 131 11.41 7.87 18.62
C GLY A 131 10.22 6.99 18.99
N LEU A 132 9.29 6.70 18.06
CA LEU A 132 8.24 5.72 18.28
C LEU A 132 8.83 4.36 18.65
N GLY A 133 8.30 3.75 19.72
CA GLY A 133 8.76 2.43 20.18
C GLY A 133 10.14 2.44 20.85
N LYS A 134 10.84 3.58 20.90
CA LYS A 134 12.08 3.74 21.67
C LYS A 134 11.69 4.07 23.11
N THR A 135 11.31 3.04 23.86
CA THR A 135 11.25 3.16 25.33
C THR A 135 12.60 3.70 25.79
N ARG A 136 12.58 4.71 26.66
CA ARG A 136 13.75 5.34 27.26
C ARG A 136 14.51 4.26 28.05
N SER A 137 15.35 3.49 27.36
CA SER A 137 16.22 2.51 27.99
C SER A 137 17.17 3.31 28.87
N LYS A 138 16.95 3.24 30.18
CA LYS A 138 17.96 3.63 31.16
C LYS A 138 19.18 2.80 30.82
N LYS A 139 20.17 3.42 30.17
CA LYS A 139 21.52 2.87 30.00
C LYS A 139 21.97 2.34 31.35
N THR A 140 22.00 1.03 31.47
CA THR A 140 22.87 0.36 32.43
C THR A 140 23.84 -0.42 31.56
N ASP A 141 25.04 0.11 31.41
CA ASP A 141 26.15 -0.56 30.73
C ASP A 141 26.41 -1.91 31.41
N LYS A 142 26.04 -3.00 30.75
CA LYS A 142 26.69 -4.29 30.90
C LYS A 142 26.91 -4.87 29.51
N LYS A 143 28.19 -5.07 29.17
CA LYS A 143 28.71 -5.79 28.00
C LYS A 143 27.81 -6.98 27.62
N ILE A 144 27.29 -6.96 26.40
CA ILE A 144 26.60 -8.09 25.78
C ILE A 144 27.55 -8.72 24.77
N LYS A 145 27.85 -10.01 24.97
CA LYS A 145 28.48 -10.91 23.99
C LYS A 145 27.58 -11.02 22.75
N GLU A 146 28.21 -11.20 21.59
CA GLU A 146 27.54 -11.33 20.29
C GLU A 146 26.40 -12.38 20.24
N PRO A 147 25.40 -12.14 19.38
CA PRO A 147 24.10 -12.80 19.44
C PRO A 147 24.12 -14.15 18.72
N SER A 148 23.80 -15.22 19.46
CA SER A 148 23.37 -16.48 18.86
C SER A 148 21.96 -16.30 18.29
N SER A 149 21.81 -16.55 16.99
CA SER A 149 20.59 -16.94 16.28
C SER A 149 19.28 -16.29 16.72
N THR A 150 18.76 -15.43 15.85
CA THR A 150 17.35 -15.05 15.78
C THR A 150 16.50 -16.33 15.64
N LYS A 151 16.13 -16.96 16.76
CA LYS A 151 14.92 -17.78 16.82
C LYS A 151 13.79 -16.84 16.44
N GLY A 152 13.27 -17.00 15.22
CA GLY A 152 12.06 -16.32 14.79
C GLY A 152 10.98 -16.46 15.86
N LEU A 153 10.19 -15.40 16.05
CA LEU A 153 9.03 -15.43 16.94
C LEU A 153 8.23 -16.73 16.65
N PRO A 154 7.96 -17.58 17.65
CA PRO A 154 7.11 -18.75 17.45
C PRO A 154 5.67 -18.27 17.24
N ILE A 155 5.33 -17.95 16.00
CA ILE A 155 3.96 -17.67 15.58
C ILE A 155 3.37 -19.03 15.19
N GLU A 156 2.86 -19.78 16.17
CA GLU A 156 2.39 -21.17 15.96
C GLU A 156 1.09 -21.29 15.16
N GLY A 157 0.49 -20.16 14.77
CA GLY A 157 -0.69 -20.12 13.90
C GLY A 157 -1.25 -18.70 13.85
N LEU A 158 -0.79 -17.90 12.91
CA LEU A 158 -1.49 -16.66 12.58
C LEU A 158 -2.65 -17.04 11.64
N GLU A 159 -3.86 -17.02 12.19
CA GLU A 159 -5.09 -17.10 11.42
C GLU A 159 -5.98 -15.95 11.85
N VAL A 160 -5.96 -14.87 11.06
CA VAL A 160 -6.87 -13.74 11.22
C VAL A 160 -7.80 -13.75 10.03
N GLY A 161 -9.11 -13.79 10.27
CA GLY A 161 -10.07 -13.87 9.17
C GLY A 161 -10.00 -12.65 8.25
N LYS A 162 -10.00 -11.45 8.83
CA LYS A 162 -9.98 -10.19 8.09
C LYS A 162 -9.29 -9.06 8.86
N PHE A 163 -8.53 -8.22 8.16
CA PHE A 163 -8.11 -6.91 8.63
C PHE A 163 -8.62 -5.86 7.66
N SER A 164 -9.26 -4.80 8.17
CA SER A 164 -9.76 -3.73 7.33
C SER A 164 -9.47 -2.35 7.89
N ILE A 165 -9.10 -1.44 7.00
CA ILE A 165 -9.10 0.00 7.22
C ILE A 165 -10.18 0.60 6.33
N THR A 166 -11.05 1.44 6.90
CA THR A 166 -12.09 2.17 6.15
C THR A 166 -11.93 3.67 6.38
N ASN A 167 -12.19 4.47 5.34
CA ASN A 167 -12.21 5.94 5.42
C ASN A 167 -10.91 6.55 5.97
N GLY A 168 -9.77 5.88 5.74
CA GLY A 168 -8.48 6.31 6.25
C GLY A 168 -7.93 7.54 5.54
N GLN A 169 -7.10 8.30 6.25
CA GLN A 169 -6.43 9.48 5.73
C GLN A 169 -4.98 9.54 6.22
N MET A 170 -4.08 9.99 5.36
CA MET A 170 -2.71 10.31 5.71
C MET A 170 -2.35 11.68 5.17
N ILE A 171 -1.77 12.52 6.02
CA ILE A 171 -1.24 13.82 5.63
C ILE A 171 0.25 13.80 5.93
N TYR A 172 1.06 14.03 4.90
CA TYR A 172 2.50 14.20 5.02
C TYR A 172 2.87 15.67 4.76
N VAL A 173 3.63 16.28 5.67
CA VAL A 173 4.13 17.64 5.56
C VAL A 173 5.63 17.65 5.79
N ASP A 174 6.38 18.18 4.82
CA ASP A 174 7.80 18.50 4.97
C ASP A 174 7.97 20.02 4.91
N GLN A 175 8.20 20.63 6.07
CA GLN A 175 8.37 22.09 6.16
C GLN A 175 9.69 22.57 5.56
N GLY A 176 10.71 21.72 5.50
CA GLY A 176 12.01 22.05 4.90
C GLY A 176 11.93 22.08 3.38
N ALA A 177 11.29 21.08 2.79
CA ALA A 177 11.08 20.99 1.35
C ALA A 177 9.86 21.78 0.84
N ASN A 178 9.05 22.34 1.74
CA ASN A 178 7.75 22.96 1.43
C ASN A 178 6.81 22.03 0.65
N VAL A 179 6.76 20.75 1.05
CA VAL A 179 5.96 19.71 0.41
C VAL A 179 4.82 19.31 1.33
N LYS A 180 3.60 19.25 0.78
CA LYS A 180 2.45 18.61 1.42
C LYS A 180 1.91 17.53 0.48
N LYS A 181 1.67 16.34 1.02
CA LYS A 181 1.06 15.20 0.33
C LYS A 181 -0.11 14.68 1.13
N GLN A 182 -1.15 14.25 0.44
CA GLN A 182 -2.36 13.75 1.07
C GLN A 182 -2.79 12.45 0.43
N ILE A 183 -3.16 11.49 1.28
CA ILE A 183 -3.90 10.29 0.91
C ILE A 183 -5.25 10.39 1.62
N SER A 184 -6.34 10.36 0.87
CA SER A 184 -7.70 10.32 1.42
C SER A 184 -8.42 9.07 0.94
N ASP A 185 -9.58 8.80 1.55
CA ASP A 185 -10.47 7.69 1.21
C ASP A 185 -9.74 6.35 1.15
N LEU A 186 -8.76 6.18 2.04
CA LEU A 186 -7.94 4.98 2.12
C LEU A 186 -8.80 3.84 2.66
N ASN A 187 -9.01 2.85 1.81
CA ASN A 187 -9.64 1.60 2.14
C ASN A 187 -8.63 0.48 1.90
N LEU A 188 -8.43 -0.37 2.90
CA LEU A 188 -7.60 -1.57 2.81
C LEU A 188 -8.38 -2.73 3.38
N THR A 189 -8.42 -3.85 2.68
CA THR A 189 -8.91 -5.12 3.19
C THR A 189 -7.87 -6.19 2.92
N LEU A 190 -7.52 -6.92 3.98
CA LEU A 190 -6.75 -8.15 3.93
C LEU A 190 -7.67 -9.28 4.37
N ASP A 191 -7.98 -10.20 3.47
CA ASP A 191 -8.85 -11.35 3.73
C ASP A 191 -8.03 -12.64 3.81
N ASN A 192 -8.48 -13.60 4.62
CA ASN A 192 -7.85 -14.90 4.82
C ASN A 192 -6.37 -14.80 5.26
N ILE A 193 -6.07 -13.91 6.22
CA ILE A 193 -4.71 -13.70 6.71
C ILE A 193 -4.24 -14.98 7.40
N SER A 194 -3.34 -15.70 6.72
CA SER A 194 -2.85 -17.00 7.12
C SER A 194 -1.38 -17.17 6.75
N LEU A 195 -0.66 -18.00 7.49
CA LEU A 195 0.68 -18.44 7.10
C LEU A 195 0.64 -19.45 5.95
N GLU A 196 -0.44 -20.23 5.86
CA GLU A 196 -0.52 -21.44 5.03
C GLU A 196 -1.36 -21.23 3.76
N ASN A 197 -2.14 -20.15 3.67
CA ASN A 197 -2.97 -19.80 2.52
C ASN A 197 -2.61 -18.42 1.96
N PRO A 198 -2.86 -18.16 0.65
CA PRO A 198 -2.75 -16.82 0.10
C PRO A 198 -3.69 -15.82 0.77
N VAL A 199 -3.17 -14.63 1.05
CA VAL A 199 -3.90 -13.50 1.61
C VAL A 199 -4.49 -12.70 0.45
N GLY A 200 -5.80 -12.44 0.50
CA GLY A 200 -6.47 -11.54 -0.43
C GLY A 200 -6.23 -10.09 -0.04
N ILE A 201 -5.89 -9.24 -1.00
CA ILE A 201 -5.54 -7.84 -0.80
C ILE A 201 -6.44 -6.97 -1.69
N SER A 202 -7.14 -6.04 -1.08
CA SER A 202 -7.88 -4.98 -1.78
C SER A 202 -7.53 -3.65 -1.14
N PHE A 203 -6.97 -2.74 -1.94
CA PHE A 203 -6.56 -1.41 -1.53
C PHE A 203 -7.12 -0.39 -2.52
N ALA A 204 -7.67 0.69 -2.01
CA ALA A 204 -8.09 1.84 -2.80
C ALA A 204 -7.83 3.12 -2.01
N ALA A 205 -7.33 4.16 -2.67
CA ALA A 205 -7.12 5.46 -2.06
C ALA A 205 -7.10 6.58 -3.11
N MET A 206 -7.25 7.81 -2.64
CA MET A 206 -7.05 9.03 -3.43
C MET A 206 -5.72 9.67 -3.03
N ILE A 207 -4.71 9.61 -3.90
CA ILE A 207 -3.40 10.22 -3.66
C ILE A 207 -3.37 11.59 -4.33
N ASP A 208 -3.29 12.67 -3.54
CA ASP A 208 -3.43 14.05 -4.01
C ASP A 208 -4.68 14.25 -4.92
N GLY A 209 -5.79 13.60 -4.55
CA GLY A 209 -7.05 13.64 -5.30
C GLY A 209 -7.11 12.71 -6.53
N LYS A 210 -6.12 11.83 -6.73
CA LYS A 210 -6.05 10.91 -7.86
C LYS A 210 -6.31 9.47 -7.42
N PRO A 211 -7.31 8.78 -7.96
CA PRO A 211 -7.61 7.40 -7.56
C PRO A 211 -6.47 6.45 -7.91
N VAL A 212 -6.13 5.58 -6.96
CA VAL A 212 -5.23 4.45 -7.12
C VAL A 212 -5.85 3.25 -6.42
N SER A 213 -5.85 2.08 -7.08
CA SER A 213 -6.30 0.83 -6.47
C SER A 213 -5.34 -0.31 -6.75
N LEU A 214 -5.20 -1.21 -5.78
CA LEU A 214 -4.45 -2.45 -5.90
C LEU A 214 -5.35 -3.60 -5.44
N GLU A 215 -5.56 -4.57 -6.31
CA GLU A 215 -6.26 -5.81 -6.00
C GLU A 215 -5.33 -6.99 -6.27
N GLY A 216 -5.44 -8.05 -5.46
CA GLY A 216 -4.64 -9.23 -5.71
C GLY A 216 -4.56 -10.21 -4.56
N THR A 217 -3.62 -11.14 -4.70
CA THR A 217 -3.30 -12.13 -3.67
C THR A 217 -1.79 -12.26 -3.51
N ALA A 218 -1.37 -12.59 -2.28
CA ALA A 218 0.00 -12.95 -1.99
C ALA A 218 0.08 -14.08 -0.97
N GLY A 219 0.92 -15.07 -1.23
CA GLY A 219 1.20 -16.16 -0.30
C GLY A 219 1.17 -17.55 -0.94
N PRO A 220 1.26 -18.60 -0.12
CA PRO A 220 1.44 -18.56 1.34
C PRO A 220 2.83 -18.02 1.75
N ILE A 221 2.97 -17.57 3.01
CA ILE A 221 4.25 -17.08 3.55
C ILE A 221 5.00 -18.11 4.40
N GLY A 222 4.35 -19.23 4.73
CA GLY A 222 4.91 -20.34 5.47
C GLY A 222 5.18 -20.05 6.96
N LYS A 223 5.58 -21.09 7.69
CA LYS A 223 5.99 -21.00 9.11
C LYS A 223 7.40 -20.44 9.29
N GLU A 224 8.20 -20.47 8.23
CA GLU A 224 9.54 -19.90 8.18
C GLU A 224 9.50 -18.69 7.24
N PRO A 225 9.26 -17.47 7.75
CA PRO A 225 9.15 -16.28 6.91
C PRO A 225 10.36 -16.14 5.98
N GLY A 226 10.07 -15.92 4.71
CA GLY A 226 11.10 -15.69 3.69
C GLY A 226 11.73 -16.94 3.09
N LYS A 227 11.26 -18.15 3.45
CA LYS A 227 11.58 -19.40 2.75
C LYS A 227 10.38 -19.92 1.98
N GLY A 228 10.67 -20.66 0.91
CA GLY A 228 9.66 -21.28 0.07
C GLY A 228 9.14 -20.35 -1.02
N ILE A 229 8.00 -20.72 -1.60
CA ILE A 229 7.42 -20.03 -2.75
C ILE A 229 6.26 -19.15 -2.28
N VAL A 230 6.38 -17.85 -2.53
CA VAL A 230 5.31 -16.88 -2.36
C VAL A 230 4.75 -16.56 -3.74
N ALA A 231 3.56 -17.06 -4.04
CA ALA A 231 2.85 -16.69 -5.25
C ALA A 231 2.27 -15.28 -5.08
N ILE A 232 2.34 -14.47 -6.12
CA ILE A 232 1.72 -13.15 -6.20
C ILE A 232 0.86 -13.05 -7.46
N ASP A 233 -0.26 -12.36 -7.36
CA ASP A 233 -1.08 -11.94 -8.49
C ASP A 233 -1.71 -10.60 -8.13
N PHE A 234 -1.25 -9.54 -8.76
CA PHE A 234 -1.60 -8.16 -8.44
C PHE A 234 -2.03 -7.41 -9.69
N VAL A 235 -3.07 -6.60 -9.52
CA VAL A 235 -3.56 -5.63 -10.49
C VAL A 235 -3.55 -4.25 -9.83
N LEU A 236 -2.62 -3.40 -10.27
CA LEU A 236 -2.56 -1.99 -9.90
C LEU A 236 -3.26 -1.17 -10.98
N LYS A 237 -4.20 -0.33 -10.57
CA LYS A 237 -4.81 0.69 -11.42
C LYS A 237 -4.45 2.07 -10.88
N VAL A 238 -3.98 2.93 -11.77
CA VAL A 238 -3.70 4.33 -11.48
C VAL A 238 -4.61 5.14 -12.38
N LEU A 239 -5.49 5.92 -11.74
CA LEU A 239 -6.56 6.65 -12.41
C LEU A 239 -7.42 5.69 -13.25
N GLU A 240 -7.95 6.15 -14.38
CA GLU A 240 -8.62 5.30 -15.38
C GLU A 240 -7.69 4.95 -16.56
N GLU A 241 -6.47 5.50 -16.56
CA GLU A 241 -5.57 5.47 -17.69
C GLU A 241 -4.60 4.29 -17.67
N LEU A 242 -4.14 3.84 -16.49
CA LEU A 242 -3.03 2.88 -16.40
C LEU A 242 -3.40 1.66 -15.56
N GLU A 243 -3.28 0.47 -16.16
CA GLU A 243 -3.44 -0.81 -15.48
C GLU A 243 -2.15 -1.63 -15.63
N ILE A 244 -1.60 -2.09 -14.50
CA ILE A 244 -0.40 -2.90 -14.40
C ILE A 244 -0.77 -4.22 -13.71
N LYS A 245 -0.44 -5.33 -14.35
CA LYS A 245 -0.60 -6.68 -13.83
C LYS A 245 0.76 -7.28 -13.55
N LEU A 246 0.93 -7.83 -12.35
CA LEU A 246 2.13 -8.53 -11.94
C LEU A 246 1.72 -9.85 -11.30
N LYS A 247 2.13 -10.96 -11.89
CA LYS A 247 1.85 -12.28 -11.35
C LYS A 247 3.09 -13.17 -11.38
N GLY A 248 3.16 -14.18 -10.54
CA GLY A 248 4.24 -15.15 -10.56
C GLY A 248 4.69 -15.53 -9.16
N ASN A 249 5.95 -15.92 -9.04
CA ASN A 249 6.49 -16.53 -7.83
C ASN A 249 7.74 -15.80 -7.36
N ILE A 250 7.81 -15.53 -6.06
CA ILE A 250 9.02 -15.13 -5.35
C ILE A 250 9.47 -16.34 -4.54
N ILE A 251 10.73 -16.75 -4.71
CA ILE A 251 11.30 -17.95 -4.10
C ILE A 251 12.37 -17.51 -3.11
N ASP A 252 12.22 -17.94 -1.86
CA ASP A 252 13.09 -17.61 -0.74
C ASP A 252 13.28 -16.08 -0.60
N ALA A 253 12.17 -15.36 -0.48
CA ALA A 253 12.09 -13.89 -0.52
C ALA A 253 13.07 -13.14 0.40
N LEU A 254 13.55 -13.77 1.50
CA LEU A 254 14.54 -13.17 2.39
C LEU A 254 15.97 -13.70 2.21
N ALA A 255 16.13 -14.96 1.78
CA ALA A 255 17.43 -15.65 1.78
C ALA A 255 18.04 -15.82 0.38
N GLY A 256 17.23 -16.06 -0.65
CA GLY A 256 17.68 -16.35 -2.02
C GLY A 256 17.22 -15.31 -3.05
N GLN A 257 16.14 -14.58 -2.77
CA GLN A 257 15.56 -13.53 -3.63
C GLN A 257 15.46 -13.93 -5.11
N ASN A 258 15.16 -15.21 -5.38
CA ASN A 258 14.88 -15.65 -6.74
C ASN A 258 13.44 -15.26 -7.07
N PHE A 259 13.17 -14.94 -8.32
CA PHE A 259 11.81 -14.62 -8.77
C PHE A 259 11.57 -15.05 -10.21
N ASP A 260 10.33 -15.40 -10.49
CA ASP A 260 9.82 -15.76 -11.81
C ASP A 260 8.45 -15.09 -11.97
N LEU A 261 8.42 -13.96 -12.66
CA LEU A 261 7.31 -13.02 -12.70
C LEU A 261 6.89 -12.73 -14.13
N GLU A 262 5.60 -12.49 -14.35
CA GLU A 262 5.05 -11.92 -15.56
C GLU A 262 4.56 -10.51 -15.25
N LEU A 263 5.09 -9.53 -15.98
CA LEU A 263 4.66 -8.14 -15.95
C LEU A 263 3.88 -7.84 -17.22
N ALA A 264 2.69 -7.27 -17.07
CA ALA A 264 1.91 -6.74 -18.17
C ALA A 264 1.39 -5.34 -17.82
N ILE A 265 1.69 -4.37 -18.67
CA ILE A 265 1.09 -3.04 -18.65
C ILE A 265 0.07 -3.01 -19.80
N SER A 266 -1.21 -2.89 -19.44
CA SER A 266 -2.30 -2.78 -20.42
C SER A 266 -2.11 -1.55 -21.30
N SER A 267 -2.65 -1.59 -22.53
CA SER A 267 -2.52 -0.46 -23.46
C SER A 267 -3.07 0.82 -22.85
N PHE A 268 -2.23 1.85 -22.78
CA PHE A 268 -2.58 3.16 -22.24
C PHE A 268 -2.00 4.29 -23.09
N SER A 269 -2.48 5.51 -22.87
CA SER A 269 -1.92 6.70 -23.49
C SER A 269 -1.00 7.44 -22.51
N PRO A 270 0.33 7.48 -22.75
CA PRO A 270 1.24 8.31 -21.97
C PRO A 270 0.78 9.77 -21.89
N ARG A 271 0.27 10.35 -22.98
CA ARG A 271 -0.25 11.72 -22.98
C ARG A 271 -1.44 11.92 -22.06
N LYS A 272 -2.43 11.02 -22.13
CA LYS A 272 -3.61 11.10 -21.24
C LYS A 272 -3.21 10.91 -19.79
N LEU A 273 -2.30 9.97 -19.50
CA LEU A 273 -1.80 9.75 -18.14
C LEU A 273 -1.13 11.02 -17.59
N PHE A 274 -0.26 11.68 -18.36
CA PHE A 274 0.36 12.95 -17.93
C PHE A 274 -0.69 14.04 -17.71
N ALA A 275 -1.65 14.19 -18.64
CA ALA A 275 -2.74 15.15 -18.49
C ALA A 275 -3.57 14.89 -17.21
N ALA A 276 -3.95 13.65 -16.95
CA ALA A 276 -4.69 13.23 -15.76
C ALA A 276 -3.87 13.40 -14.46
N LEU A 277 -2.55 13.32 -14.55
CA LEU A 277 -1.61 13.67 -13.46
C LEU A 277 -1.40 15.18 -13.29
N ASN A 278 -2.02 16.03 -14.12
CA ASN A 278 -1.76 17.48 -14.20
C ASN A 278 -0.29 17.81 -14.47
N GLN A 279 0.37 16.99 -15.28
CA GLN A 279 1.77 17.15 -15.70
C GLN A 279 1.83 17.51 -17.18
N SER A 280 2.74 18.41 -17.55
CA SER A 280 3.06 18.65 -18.96
C SER A 280 3.74 17.42 -19.55
N PHE A 281 3.32 17.00 -20.74
CA PHE A 281 3.99 15.90 -21.42
C PHE A 281 5.42 16.33 -21.83
N PRO A 282 6.47 15.55 -21.53
CA PRO A 282 7.86 16.00 -21.56
C PRO A 282 8.47 16.08 -22.97
N VAL A 283 7.75 15.57 -23.99
CA VAL A 283 8.24 15.47 -25.37
C VAL A 283 7.25 16.16 -26.32
N GLN A 284 7.77 17.03 -27.18
CA GLN A 284 6.99 17.59 -28.29
C GLN A 284 7.16 16.70 -29.52
N THR A 285 6.08 16.53 -30.27
CA THR A 285 6.03 15.72 -31.48
C THR A 285 5.27 16.46 -32.55
N LYS A 286 5.67 16.27 -33.80
CA LYS A 286 5.03 16.83 -35.00
C LYS A 286 3.63 16.25 -35.20
N ASP A 287 3.46 14.95 -34.94
CA ASP A 287 2.14 14.34 -34.90
C ASP A 287 1.56 14.42 -33.46
N PRO A 288 0.43 15.10 -33.23
CA PRO A 288 -0.23 15.13 -31.92
C PRO A 288 -0.75 13.75 -31.47
N LYS A 289 -0.88 12.78 -32.39
CA LYS A 289 -1.27 11.39 -32.11
C LYS A 289 -0.09 10.46 -31.84
N ALA A 290 1.16 10.90 -31.96
CA ALA A 290 2.30 10.11 -31.51
C ALA A 290 2.28 9.92 -29.99
N LEU A 291 2.81 8.83 -29.46
CA LEU A 291 2.84 8.49 -28.02
C LEU A 291 1.43 8.40 -27.42
N SER A 292 0.48 7.90 -28.21
CA SER A 292 -0.93 7.74 -27.86
C SER A 292 -1.29 6.35 -27.36
N ALA A 293 -0.51 5.33 -27.73
CA ALA A 293 -0.65 3.97 -27.21
C ALA A 293 0.71 3.42 -26.78
N LEU A 294 0.78 2.90 -25.58
CA LEU A 294 1.94 2.17 -25.06
C LEU A 294 1.43 0.95 -24.29
N SER A 295 2.04 -0.21 -24.53
CA SER A 295 1.83 -1.39 -23.69
C SER A 295 3.14 -2.16 -23.54
N LEU A 296 3.22 -2.97 -22.49
CA LEU A 296 4.38 -3.83 -22.23
C LEU A 296 3.89 -5.20 -21.77
N LYS A 297 4.48 -6.27 -22.28
CA LYS A 297 4.37 -7.61 -21.70
C LYS A 297 5.75 -8.23 -21.64
N THR A 298 6.12 -8.84 -20.52
CA THR A 298 7.39 -9.55 -20.41
C THR A 298 7.39 -10.53 -19.24
N SER A 299 8.14 -11.62 -19.38
CA SER A 299 8.46 -12.54 -18.29
C SER A 299 9.86 -12.23 -17.75
N LEU A 300 9.94 -11.97 -16.44
CA LEU A 300 11.16 -11.67 -15.71
C LEU A 300 11.55 -12.86 -14.84
N LYS A 301 12.76 -13.36 -15.01
CA LYS A 301 13.35 -14.36 -14.13
C LYS A 301 14.68 -13.87 -13.61
N GLY A 302 14.89 -13.90 -12.31
CA GLY A 302 16.10 -13.34 -11.74
C GLY A 302 16.41 -13.81 -10.34
N ASN A 303 17.58 -13.36 -9.89
CA ASN A 303 18.14 -13.57 -8.55
C ASN A 303 19.13 -12.42 -8.27
N PRO A 304 19.78 -12.37 -7.09
CA PRO A 304 20.69 -11.27 -6.75
C PRO A 304 21.86 -11.02 -7.72
N THR A 305 22.18 -11.95 -8.62
CA THR A 305 23.33 -11.83 -9.53
C THR A 305 22.95 -11.86 -11.01
N SER A 306 21.69 -12.08 -11.34
CA SER A 306 21.24 -12.19 -12.73
C SER A 306 19.78 -11.81 -12.92
N LEU A 307 19.47 -11.29 -14.11
CA LEU A 307 18.11 -10.97 -14.55
C LEU A 307 17.97 -11.37 -16.01
N SER A 308 16.89 -12.07 -16.33
CA SER A 308 16.50 -12.43 -17.68
C SER A 308 15.09 -11.90 -17.96
N LEU A 309 14.95 -11.16 -19.05
CA LEU A 309 13.70 -10.74 -19.65
C LEU A 309 13.46 -11.59 -20.89
N SER A 310 12.30 -12.24 -20.95
CA SER A 310 11.90 -13.09 -22.07
C SER A 310 10.47 -12.77 -22.49
N LYS A 311 10.10 -13.17 -23.71
CA LYS A 311 8.77 -12.88 -24.28
C LYS A 311 8.40 -11.40 -24.16
N GLY A 312 9.39 -10.53 -24.31
CA GLY A 312 9.20 -9.08 -24.25
C GLY A 312 8.46 -8.60 -25.49
N GLU A 313 7.37 -7.88 -25.28
CA GLU A 313 6.60 -7.20 -26.32
C GLU A 313 6.28 -5.80 -25.81
N VAL A 314 6.74 -4.78 -26.54
CA VAL A 314 6.27 -3.40 -26.39
C VAL A 314 5.43 -3.07 -27.61
N LYS A 315 4.24 -2.53 -27.42
CA LYS A 315 3.53 -1.82 -28.49
C LYS A 315 3.63 -0.34 -28.23
N LEU A 316 4.07 0.41 -29.23
CA LEU A 316 4.17 1.86 -29.19
C LEU A 316 3.47 2.40 -30.44
N ASP A 317 2.32 3.06 -30.26
CA ASP A 317 1.41 3.44 -31.33
C ASP A 317 1.13 2.25 -32.27
N ASP A 318 1.59 2.33 -33.53
CA ASP A 318 1.40 1.30 -34.55
C ASP A 318 2.58 0.30 -34.61
N SER A 319 3.65 0.54 -33.85
CA SER A 319 4.87 -0.25 -33.84
C SER A 319 4.83 -1.36 -32.79
N THR A 320 5.40 -2.52 -33.11
CA THR A 320 5.63 -3.64 -32.19
C THR A 320 7.12 -3.94 -32.07
N ILE A 321 7.63 -3.92 -30.85
CA ILE A 321 9.00 -4.27 -30.51
C ILE A 321 8.97 -5.57 -29.72
N LEU A 322 9.50 -6.64 -30.32
CA LEU A 322 9.81 -7.86 -29.60
C LEU A 322 11.21 -7.75 -29.02
N PHE A 323 11.39 -8.12 -27.76
CA PHE A 323 12.70 -8.05 -27.12
C PHE A 323 12.95 -9.18 -26.14
N SER A 324 14.22 -9.47 -25.94
CA SER A 324 14.71 -10.26 -24.81
C SER A 324 16.01 -9.63 -24.30
N ALA A 325 16.28 -9.80 -23.02
CA ALA A 325 17.51 -9.29 -22.42
C ALA A 325 17.97 -10.23 -21.32
N MET A 326 19.27 -10.31 -21.12
CA MET A 326 19.89 -11.03 -20.02
C MET A 326 21.06 -10.21 -19.50
N ALA A 327 21.09 -10.02 -18.20
CA ALA A 327 22.19 -9.45 -17.46
C ALA A 327 22.66 -10.47 -16.41
N LYS A 328 23.97 -10.68 -16.32
CA LYS A 328 24.62 -11.46 -15.26
C LYS A 328 25.77 -10.66 -14.67
N GLU A 329 26.13 -10.97 -13.43
CA GLU A 329 27.29 -10.37 -12.73
C GLU A 329 27.19 -8.84 -12.68
N PHE A 330 26.22 -8.28 -11.95
CA PHE A 330 25.95 -6.83 -11.97
C PHE A 330 27.16 -5.92 -11.67
N LEU A 331 28.19 -6.41 -10.98
CA LEU A 331 29.46 -5.69 -10.78
C LEU A 331 30.36 -5.65 -12.02
N LYS A 332 30.27 -6.66 -12.89
CA LYS A 332 30.98 -6.80 -14.18
C LYS A 332 30.00 -7.36 -15.21
N PRO A 333 29.07 -6.52 -15.70
CA PRO A 333 27.87 -7.00 -16.36
C PRO A 333 28.16 -7.73 -17.66
N ASN A 334 27.70 -8.98 -17.76
CA ASN A 334 27.58 -9.69 -19.02
C ASN A 334 26.16 -9.49 -19.55
N LEU A 335 26.06 -8.70 -20.62
CA LEU A 335 24.80 -8.29 -21.22
C LEU A 335 24.59 -8.99 -22.56
N LYS A 336 23.42 -9.59 -22.74
CA LYS A 336 22.92 -10.06 -24.03
C LYS A 336 21.53 -9.51 -24.22
N PHE A 337 21.22 -9.03 -25.41
CA PHE A 337 19.87 -8.60 -25.75
C PHE A 337 19.59 -8.88 -27.21
N ASP A 338 18.31 -9.09 -27.50
CA ASP A 338 17.76 -9.18 -28.84
C ASP A 338 16.60 -8.20 -28.92
N LEU A 339 16.51 -7.47 -30.02
CA LEU A 339 15.46 -6.51 -30.29
C LEU A 339 15.05 -6.62 -31.75
N LYS A 340 13.77 -6.89 -31.97
CA LYS A 340 13.14 -6.95 -33.28
C LYS A 340 11.98 -5.97 -33.31
N LEU A 341 12.20 -4.87 -34.04
CA LEU A 341 11.17 -3.91 -34.40
C LEU A 341 10.56 -4.31 -35.75
N ASP A 342 9.25 -4.14 -35.90
CA ASP A 342 8.57 -4.27 -37.19
C ASP A 342 8.77 -3.00 -38.04
N GLU A 343 7.98 -1.96 -37.81
CA GLU A 343 7.99 -0.71 -38.55
C GLU A 343 7.81 0.44 -37.57
N ILE A 344 8.51 1.56 -37.82
CA ILE A 344 8.31 2.80 -37.07
C ILE A 344 8.40 4.00 -38.01
N ASP A 345 7.38 4.85 -37.94
CA ASP A 345 7.39 6.15 -38.62
C ASP A 345 8.03 7.20 -37.71
N LEU A 346 9.31 7.47 -37.92
CA LEU A 346 10.08 8.43 -37.11
C LEU A 346 9.61 9.87 -37.29
N ASP A 347 9.02 10.24 -38.43
CA ASP A 347 8.60 11.61 -38.70
C ASP A 347 7.51 12.08 -37.74
N ARG A 348 6.71 11.14 -37.22
CA ARG A 348 5.66 11.41 -36.22
C ARG A 348 6.24 11.88 -34.89
N TYR A 349 7.42 11.39 -34.51
CA TYR A 349 8.04 11.64 -33.20
C TYR A 349 9.03 12.82 -33.20
N LEU A 350 9.41 13.33 -34.37
CA LEU A 350 10.26 14.52 -34.46
C LEU A 350 9.52 15.75 -33.93
N PRO A 351 10.19 16.71 -33.27
CA PRO A 351 9.59 18.00 -32.92
C PRO A 351 9.25 18.81 -34.18
N GLU A 352 8.37 19.80 -34.06
CA GLU A 352 8.14 20.75 -35.16
C GLU A 352 9.45 21.47 -35.54
N ALA A 353 9.69 21.63 -36.84
CA ALA A 353 10.83 22.39 -37.30
C ALA A 353 10.70 23.84 -36.81
N PRO A 354 11.77 24.44 -36.23
CA PRO A 354 11.71 25.84 -35.82
C PRO A 354 11.31 26.69 -37.02
N ALA A 355 10.33 27.59 -36.82
CA ALA A 355 9.90 28.51 -37.86
C ALA A 355 11.14 29.19 -38.46
N LYS A 356 11.33 29.05 -39.78
CA LYS A 356 12.38 29.79 -40.48
C LYS A 356 12.18 31.26 -40.13
N ALA A 357 13.16 31.86 -39.46
CA ALA A 357 13.19 33.30 -39.22
C ALA A 357 12.88 33.98 -40.56
N GLU A 358 11.79 34.74 -40.60
CA GLU A 358 11.47 35.55 -41.76
C GLU A 358 12.70 36.41 -42.04
N THR A 359 13.38 36.13 -43.16
CA THR A 359 14.43 36.98 -43.66
C THR A 359 13.81 38.38 -43.78
N PRO A 360 14.38 39.41 -43.12
CA PRO A 360 13.86 40.76 -43.25
C PRO A 360 13.78 41.09 -44.74
N LYS A 361 12.57 41.30 -45.27
CA LYS A 361 12.37 41.85 -46.61
C LYS A 361 13.21 43.12 -46.68
N ALA A 362 14.23 43.10 -47.53
CA ALA A 362 15.08 44.26 -47.76
C ALA A 362 14.19 45.46 -48.09
N SER A 363 14.22 46.48 -47.24
CA SER A 363 13.56 47.76 -47.49
C SER A 363 14.02 48.31 -48.84
N PRO A 364 13.12 48.85 -49.68
CA PRO A 364 13.50 49.45 -50.94
C PRO A 364 14.52 50.57 -50.69
N LYS A 365 15.68 50.51 -51.36
CA LYS A 365 16.63 51.63 -51.42
C LYS A 365 15.88 52.85 -51.98
N VAL A 366 15.65 53.85 -51.13
CA VAL A 366 15.23 55.17 -51.57
C VAL A 366 16.35 55.76 -52.42
N ALA A 367 16.08 55.91 -53.71
CA ALA A 367 16.95 56.62 -54.64
C ALA A 367 16.90 58.12 -54.34
N GLY A 368 18.09 58.71 -54.14
CA GLY A 368 18.43 60.07 -54.53
C GLY A 368 17.78 61.23 -53.77
N ASN A 369 18.60 62.01 -53.08
CA ASN A 369 18.68 63.41 -53.46
C ASN A 369 20.10 63.97 -53.23
N LYS A 370 20.77 64.31 -54.33
CA LYS A 370 21.93 65.21 -54.30
C LYS A 370 21.38 66.60 -54.01
N SER A 371 21.83 67.24 -52.93
CA SER A 371 21.77 68.70 -52.86
C SER A 371 23.17 69.26 -52.61
N SER A 372 23.41 70.34 -53.34
CA SER A 372 24.66 71.02 -53.62
C SER A 372 24.71 72.32 -52.80
N LYS A 373 25.94 72.72 -52.42
CA LYS A 373 26.34 74.07 -51.92
C LYS A 373 25.74 74.45 -50.54
N LYS A 374 26.46 75.13 -49.65
CA LYS A 374 27.58 76.07 -49.82
C LYS A 374 28.38 76.12 -48.51
#